data_AF-K6UWI3-F1
#
_entry.id   AF-K6UWI3-F1
#
_cell.length_a   1.000
_cell.length_b   1.000
_cell.length_c   1.000
_cell.angle_alpha   90.00
_cell.angle_beta   90.00
_cell.angle_gamma   90.00
#
_symmetry.space_group_name_H-M   'P 1'
#
loop_
_entity.id
_entity.type
_entity.pdbx_description
1 polymer ?
#
loop_
_entity_poly.entity_id
_entity_poly.type
_entity_poly.pdbx_seq_one_letter_code
_entity_poly.pdbx_strand_id
1 'polypeptide(L)'
;MGHYTENDFYLNKSASPMGDAENNENDKKCLWVPDEEVTNCYSCNAFFNVRIKISEYSYAEKVRVCDRCFMERSSPQTLLLQEDLGARKQINQDLKKALSEKMAIVERFKTFLLEFDSEILNNSDHADGSNDVMSLLKRGEKGLKDLNDKIRNYDSIIENQKKELEQLKREKEQKTELNKILHLRNYEIQQKNMNIKNLVKEKNELTLVKEESEGIIHSYKKQVEKLIIRCNQLELEKKRKNYTDQSSNYSFTNSSSQSYMMNSYRFPQNEMSVSYTVAQGPSDDPEDENCCNYCQRRVCSIM
;
A
#
# COMPACT_ATOMS: atom_id res chain seq x y z
N MET A 1 43.28 14.02 7.83
CA MET A 1 43.86 13.96 9.18
C MET A 1 42.73 13.64 10.15
N GLY A 2 42.87 12.57 10.97
CA GLY A 2 41.98 12.14 12.07
C GLY A 2 40.64 11.56 11.62
N HIS A 3 40.27 10.26 11.64
CA HIS A 3 40.43 9.10 12.56
C HIS A 3 39.63 9.16 13.88
N TYR A 4 38.89 8.06 14.13
CA TYR A 4 38.21 7.54 15.35
C TYR A 4 36.76 7.99 15.64
N THR A 5 35.81 7.21 16.20
CA THR A 5 35.40 5.77 16.32
C THR A 5 34.05 5.77 17.07
N GLU A 6 33.05 5.00 16.63
CA GLU A 6 32.36 3.89 17.36
C GLU A 6 31.67 4.18 18.72
N ASN A 7 30.40 3.72 18.78
CA ASN A 7 29.67 3.10 19.89
C ASN A 7 29.41 3.87 21.20
N ASP A 8 28.14 4.15 21.49
CA ASP A 8 27.39 3.42 22.55
C ASP A 8 25.99 4.01 22.77
N PHE A 9 24.97 3.27 22.32
CA PHE A 9 23.56 3.48 22.65
C PHE A 9 23.29 2.92 24.06
N TYR A 10 23.22 3.80 25.06
CA TYR A 10 22.73 3.43 26.38
C TYR A 10 21.18 3.41 26.40
N LEU A 11 20.63 2.19 26.42
CA LEU A 11 19.26 1.91 26.83
C LEU A 11 19.14 2.08 28.36
N ASN A 12 18.37 3.08 28.78
CA ASN A 12 17.97 3.24 30.19
C ASN A 12 16.92 2.18 30.56
N LYS A 13 17.35 1.16 31.31
CA LYS A 13 16.50 0.23 32.07
C LYS A 13 16.23 0.83 33.44
N SER A 14 15.01 1.32 33.67
CA SER A 14 14.51 1.61 35.01
C SER A 14 13.91 0.33 35.58
N ALA A 15 14.57 -0.25 36.58
CA ALA A 15 14.04 -1.28 37.43
C ALA A 15 13.21 -0.64 38.56
N SER A 16 12.06 -1.24 38.88
CA SER A 16 11.48 -1.18 40.23
C SER A 16 11.05 -2.61 40.63
N PRO A 17 11.44 -3.08 41.83
CA PRO A 17 11.20 -4.43 42.32
C PRO A 17 10.09 -4.46 43.38
N MET A 18 9.10 -5.33 43.19
CA MET A 18 8.25 -5.98 44.20
C MET A 18 7.58 -7.12 43.39
N GLY A 19 7.82 -8.41 43.59
CA GLY A 19 8.05 -9.11 44.84
C GLY A 19 6.74 -9.72 45.32
N ASP A 20 6.11 -10.59 44.52
CA ASP A 20 5.14 -11.59 45.00
C ASP A 20 5.34 -12.89 44.24
N ALA A 21 5.93 -13.84 44.97
CA ALA A 21 6.11 -15.21 44.57
C ALA A 21 4.81 -15.97 44.83
N GLU A 22 4.05 -16.24 43.78
CA GLU A 22 3.08 -17.34 43.79
C GLU A 22 3.36 -18.27 42.60
N ASN A 23 3.86 -19.45 42.96
CA ASN A 23 3.98 -20.69 42.19
C ASN A 23 3.16 -20.72 40.89
N ASN A 24 3.83 -20.50 39.76
CA ASN A 24 3.34 -20.95 38.46
C ASN A 24 4.42 -21.80 37.79
N GLU A 25 4.63 -22.99 38.35
CA GLU A 25 5.70 -23.93 37.98
C GLU A 25 5.51 -24.63 36.62
N ASN A 26 4.61 -24.14 35.75
CA ASN A 26 4.37 -24.74 34.43
C ASN A 26 4.39 -23.79 33.23
N ASP A 27 4.67 -22.50 33.41
CA ASP A 27 4.95 -21.62 32.27
C ASP A 27 6.45 -21.70 31.92
N LYS A 28 6.88 -22.90 31.48
CA LYS A 28 8.12 -23.03 30.72
C LYS A 28 7.98 -22.14 29.51
N LYS A 29 8.59 -20.95 29.56
CA LYS A 29 8.84 -20.09 28.40
C LYS A 29 9.30 -21.00 27.27
N CYS A 30 8.45 -21.19 26.26
CA CYS A 30 8.81 -21.88 25.03
C CYS A 30 9.87 -21.02 24.33
N LEU A 31 11.14 -21.19 24.71
CA LEU A 31 12.25 -20.70 23.94
C LEU A 31 12.16 -21.41 22.59
N TRP A 32 11.99 -20.62 21.55
CA TRP A 32 12.03 -21.10 20.18
C TRP A 32 13.42 -21.67 19.93
N VAL A 33 13.53 -22.98 19.79
CA VAL A 33 14.76 -23.68 19.47
C VAL A 33 14.74 -23.98 17.97
N PRO A 34 15.76 -23.59 17.19
CA PRO A 34 15.82 -23.85 15.75
C PRO A 34 15.60 -25.32 15.40
N ASP A 35 15.06 -25.56 14.21
CA ASP A 35 14.64 -26.87 13.71
C ASP A 35 15.74 -27.95 13.72
N GLU A 36 17.00 -27.53 13.80
CA GLU A 36 18.21 -28.37 13.80
C GLU A 36 18.56 -28.93 15.19
N GLU A 37 18.00 -28.38 16.27
CA GLU A 37 18.38 -28.73 17.66
C GLU A 37 17.34 -29.60 18.39
N VAL A 38 16.13 -29.78 17.84
CA VAL A 38 15.06 -30.56 18.48
C VAL A 38 15.14 -32.03 18.07
N THR A 39 15.77 -32.85 18.91
CA THR A 39 16.01 -34.29 18.68
C THR A 39 14.95 -35.22 19.27
N ASN A 40 14.06 -34.72 20.15
CA ASN A 40 13.06 -35.51 20.87
C ASN A 40 11.66 -34.89 20.83
N CYS A 41 10.63 -35.74 20.82
CA CYS A 41 9.23 -35.35 20.94
C CYS A 41 8.94 -34.75 22.34
N TYR A 42 8.30 -33.57 22.40
CA TYR A 42 7.99 -32.93 23.68
C TYR A 42 7.02 -33.72 24.57
N SER A 43 6.06 -34.43 23.97
CA SER A 43 5.01 -35.13 24.72
C SER A 43 5.44 -36.49 25.28
N CYS A 44 6.37 -37.18 24.63
CA CYS A 44 6.74 -38.55 24.99
C CYS A 44 8.25 -38.81 25.01
N ASN A 45 9.08 -37.78 24.79
CA ASN A 45 10.54 -37.86 24.71
C ASN A 45 11.11 -38.87 23.69
N ALA A 46 10.29 -39.34 22.74
CA ALA A 46 10.76 -40.23 21.68
C ALA A 46 11.72 -39.49 20.72
N PHE A 47 12.87 -40.11 20.41
CA PHE A 47 13.86 -39.57 19.48
C PHE A 47 13.34 -39.52 18.04
N PHE A 48 13.52 -38.38 17.37
CA PHE A 48 13.24 -38.23 15.94
C PHE A 48 14.36 -38.88 15.13
N ASN A 49 14.06 -39.96 14.40
CA ASN A 49 15.03 -40.60 13.52
C ASN A 49 15.24 -39.72 12.27
N VAL A 50 16.49 -39.38 11.97
CA VAL A 50 16.98 -38.44 10.92
C VAL A 50 16.54 -38.81 9.47
N ARG A 51 15.72 -39.85 9.28
CA ARG A 51 15.18 -40.27 7.98
C ARG A 51 13.67 -40.05 7.79
N ILE A 52 12.98 -39.51 8.80
CA ILE A 52 11.54 -39.24 8.69
C ILE A 52 11.38 -37.81 8.19
N LYS A 53 10.88 -37.64 6.96
CA LYS A 53 10.40 -36.34 6.47
C LYS A 53 9.38 -35.83 7.48
N ILE A 54 9.77 -34.83 8.26
CA ILE A 54 8.87 -34.12 9.17
C ILE A 54 7.81 -33.51 8.26
N SER A 55 6.58 -34.00 8.34
CA SER A 55 5.48 -33.43 7.57
C SER A 55 5.25 -32.00 8.08
N GLU A 56 4.96 -31.06 7.17
CA GLU A 56 4.63 -29.65 7.50
C GLU A 56 3.47 -29.54 8.51
N TYR A 57 2.76 -30.64 8.77
CA TYR A 57 1.61 -30.76 9.66
C TYR A 57 1.98 -31.07 11.13
N SER A 58 3.25 -31.28 11.50
CA SER A 58 3.67 -31.69 12.87
C SER A 58 3.62 -30.58 13.94
N TYR A 59 3.26 -29.34 13.57
CA TYR A 59 3.19 -28.22 14.51
C TYR A 59 1.85 -28.17 15.25
N ALA A 60 1.78 -28.77 16.43
CA ALA A 60 0.77 -28.41 17.42
C ALA A 60 1.35 -27.30 18.31
N GLU A 61 0.78 -26.09 18.25
CA GLU A 61 1.00 -25.07 19.27
C GLU A 61 2.48 -24.66 19.48
N LYS A 62 3.23 -24.51 18.37
CA LYS A 62 4.66 -24.13 18.31
C LYS A 62 5.65 -25.12 18.97
N VAL A 63 5.25 -26.37 19.23
CA VAL A 63 6.13 -27.40 19.80
C VAL A 63 6.14 -28.66 18.93
N ARG A 64 7.32 -29.26 18.70
CA ARG A 64 7.44 -30.51 17.92
C ARG A 64 6.94 -31.70 18.72
N VAL A 65 6.00 -32.44 18.12
CA VAL A 65 5.47 -33.71 18.62
C VAL A 65 5.56 -34.77 17.54
N CYS A 66 5.81 -36.03 17.92
CA CYS A 66 5.81 -37.14 16.96
C CYS A 66 4.41 -37.38 16.38
N ASP A 67 4.33 -37.98 15.19
CA ASP A 67 3.06 -38.21 14.48
C ASP A 67 2.01 -38.93 15.34
N ARG A 68 2.45 -39.87 16.19
CA ARG A 68 1.57 -40.56 17.14
C ARG A 68 0.96 -39.58 18.16
N CYS A 69 1.79 -38.76 18.79
CA CYS A 69 1.31 -37.75 19.75
C CYS A 69 0.54 -36.62 19.08
N PHE A 70 0.83 -36.32 17.82
CA PHE A 70 0.05 -35.38 17.02
C PHE A 70 -1.36 -35.92 16.75
N MET A 71 -1.46 -37.15 16.23
CA MET A 71 -2.73 -37.82 15.94
C MET A 71 -3.58 -38.04 17.20
N GLU A 72 -2.94 -38.37 18.31
CA GLU A 72 -3.63 -38.55 19.59
C GLU A 72 -4.17 -37.22 20.13
N ARG A 73 -3.43 -36.11 19.94
CA ARG A 73 -3.88 -34.75 20.32
C ARG A 73 -4.93 -34.16 19.37
N SER A 74 -4.82 -34.44 18.07
CA SER A 74 -5.80 -34.04 17.06
C SER A 74 -7.03 -34.94 17.05
N SER A 75 -7.08 -35.95 17.93
CA SER A 75 -8.28 -36.75 18.09
C SER A 75 -9.44 -35.85 18.56
N PRO A 76 -10.65 -36.02 18.00
CA PRO A 76 -11.80 -35.20 18.40
C PRO A 76 -12.11 -35.27 19.91
N GLN A 77 -11.80 -36.40 20.55
CA GLN A 77 -12.02 -36.62 21.98
C GLN A 77 -11.07 -35.80 22.85
N THR A 78 -9.79 -35.67 22.47
CA THR A 78 -8.81 -34.87 23.22
C THR A 78 -9.03 -33.37 23.04
N LEU A 79 -9.48 -32.94 21.86
CA LEU A 79 -9.85 -31.54 21.61
C LEU A 79 -11.04 -31.13 22.48
N LEU A 80 -12.08 -31.97 22.57
CA LEU A 80 -13.25 -31.72 23.42
C LEU A 80 -12.87 -31.60 24.90
N LEU A 81 -11.99 -32.50 25.39
CA LEU A 81 -11.50 -32.43 26.77
C LEU A 81 -10.67 -31.18 27.05
N GLN A 82 -9.92 -30.69 26.06
CA GLN A 82 -9.16 -29.44 26.18
C GLN A 82 -10.08 -28.21 26.22
N GLU A 83 -11.15 -28.20 25.43
CA GLU A 83 -12.21 -27.19 25.48
C GLU A 83 -12.92 -27.18 26.84
N ASP A 84 -13.29 -28.36 27.37
CA ASP A 84 -13.93 -28.49 28.69
C ASP A 84 -13.02 -28.02 29.84
N LEU A 85 -11.72 -28.34 29.79
CA LEU A 85 -10.75 -27.86 30.75
C LEU A 85 -10.54 -26.35 30.64
N GLY A 86 -10.59 -25.79 29.43
CA GLY A 86 -10.55 -24.35 29.17
C GLY A 86 -11.76 -23.64 29.77
N ALA A 87 -12.97 -24.15 29.50
CA ALA A 87 -14.22 -23.63 30.05
C ALA A 87 -14.23 -23.69 31.59
N ARG A 88 -13.76 -24.81 32.17
CA ARG A 88 -13.67 -24.96 33.63
C ARG A 88 -12.67 -23.99 34.27
N LYS A 89 -11.55 -23.68 33.61
CA LYS A 89 -10.61 -22.65 34.07
C LYS A 89 -11.24 -21.27 34.01
N GLN A 90 -11.94 -20.94 32.93
CA GLN A 90 -12.64 -19.66 32.78
C GLN A 90 -13.71 -19.49 33.87
N ILE A 91 -14.56 -20.50 34.08
CA ILE A 91 -15.60 -20.47 35.14
C ILE A 91 -14.99 -20.25 36.52
N ASN A 92 -13.86 -20.90 36.83
CA ASN A 92 -13.18 -20.69 38.12
C ASN A 92 -12.60 -19.30 38.28
N GLN A 93 -12.07 -18.71 37.19
CA GLN A 93 -11.59 -17.33 37.21
C GLN A 93 -12.75 -16.35 37.43
N ASP A 94 -13.88 -16.56 36.75
CA ASP A 94 -15.07 -15.72 36.88
C ASP A 94 -15.67 -15.81 38.29
N LEU A 95 -15.73 -17.01 38.88
CA LEU A 95 -16.18 -17.21 40.27
C LEU A 95 -15.27 -16.49 41.27
N LYS A 96 -13.94 -16.59 41.11
CA LYS A 96 -12.98 -15.88 41.97
C LYS A 96 -13.16 -14.37 41.86
N LYS A 97 -13.35 -13.85 40.65
CA LYS A 97 -13.61 -12.43 40.41
C LYS A 97 -14.90 -11.99 41.09
N ALA A 98 -16.01 -12.70 40.89
CA ALA A 98 -17.29 -12.38 41.51
C ALA A 98 -17.21 -12.41 43.05
N LEU A 99 -16.50 -13.38 43.63
CA LEU A 99 -16.27 -13.46 45.07
C LEU A 99 -15.49 -12.24 45.58
N SER A 100 -14.44 -11.84 44.86
CA SER A 100 -13.63 -10.66 45.23
C SER A 100 -14.45 -9.36 45.18
N GLU A 101 -15.33 -9.20 44.19
CA GLU A 101 -16.24 -8.05 44.09
C GLU A 101 -17.24 -8.03 45.25
N LYS A 102 -17.80 -9.19 45.62
CA LYS A 102 -18.70 -9.31 46.78
C LYS A 102 -17.99 -9.00 48.10
N MET A 103 -16.76 -9.48 48.28
CA MET A 103 -15.95 -9.13 49.46
C MET A 103 -15.67 -7.62 49.53
N ALA A 104 -15.36 -6.98 48.40
CA ALA A 104 -15.15 -5.53 48.36
C ALA A 104 -16.41 -4.74 48.76
N ILE A 105 -17.60 -5.19 48.36
CA ILE A 105 -18.87 -4.58 48.79
C ILE A 105 -19.09 -4.74 50.29
N VAL A 106 -18.84 -5.95 50.83
CA VAL A 106 -18.97 -6.23 52.26
C VAL A 106 -18.02 -5.35 53.09
N GLU A 107 -16.76 -5.22 52.67
CA GLU A 107 -15.80 -4.35 53.36
C GLU A 107 -16.20 -2.88 53.29
N ARG A 108 -16.68 -2.38 52.14
CA ARG A 108 -17.22 -1.01 52.06
C ARG A 108 -18.40 -0.78 53.00
N PHE A 109 -19.31 -1.75 53.10
CA PHE A 109 -20.46 -1.64 53.99
C PHE A 109 -20.05 -1.68 55.48
N LYS A 110 -19.07 -2.54 55.81
CA LYS A 110 -18.48 -2.58 57.16
C LYS A 110 -17.80 -1.25 57.52
N THR A 111 -17.01 -0.67 56.62
CA THR A 111 -16.40 0.66 56.82
C THR A 111 -17.47 1.72 57.05
N PHE A 112 -18.53 1.72 56.23
CA PHE A 112 -19.66 2.63 56.42
C PHE A 112 -20.30 2.49 57.81
N LEU A 113 -20.54 1.26 58.29
CA LEU A 113 -21.10 1.05 59.62
C LEU A 113 -20.17 1.52 60.74
N LEU A 114 -18.86 1.31 60.60
CA LEU A 114 -17.88 1.78 61.58
C LEU A 114 -17.81 3.31 61.61
N GLU A 115 -17.85 3.97 60.46
CA GLU A 115 -17.93 5.44 60.36
C GLU A 115 -19.23 5.95 60.99
N PHE A 116 -20.36 5.33 60.67
CA PHE A 116 -21.67 5.67 61.23
C PHE A 116 -21.72 5.52 62.77
N ASP A 117 -21.21 4.41 63.31
CA ASP A 117 -21.11 4.19 64.76
C ASP A 117 -20.18 5.21 65.41
N SER A 118 -19.05 5.54 64.77
CA SER A 118 -18.13 6.57 65.27
C SER A 118 -18.77 7.95 65.30
N GLU A 119 -19.60 8.28 64.33
CA GLU A 119 -20.29 9.58 64.25
C GLU A 119 -21.45 9.67 65.25
N ILE A 120 -22.11 8.55 65.58
CA ILE A 120 -23.09 8.50 66.68
C ILE A 120 -22.41 8.64 68.04
N LEU A 121 -21.30 7.93 68.27
CA LEU A 121 -20.60 7.93 69.55
C LEU A 121 -19.92 9.28 69.82
N ASN A 122 -19.25 9.88 68.83
CA ASN A 122 -18.59 11.18 68.97
C ASN A 122 -19.56 12.35 69.18
N ASN A 123 -20.86 12.19 68.87
CA ASN A 123 -21.89 13.19 69.12
C ASN A 123 -22.62 13.02 70.47
N SER A 124 -22.30 11.96 71.24
CA SER A 124 -22.96 11.67 72.52
C SER A 124 -22.39 12.43 73.74
N ASP A 125 -21.25 13.11 73.58
CA ASP A 125 -20.65 13.97 74.63
C ASP A 125 -21.29 15.38 74.72
N HIS A 126 -22.24 15.71 73.84
CA HIS A 126 -23.07 16.90 73.93
C HIS A 126 -24.51 16.54 74.28
N ALA A 127 -24.70 16.12 75.53
CA ALA A 127 -25.99 16.12 76.19
C ALA A 127 -26.42 17.57 76.48
N ASP A 128 -26.89 18.28 75.46
CA ASP A 128 -27.88 19.34 75.63
C ASP A 128 -28.74 19.45 74.37
N GLY A 129 -30.05 19.63 74.58
CA GLY A 129 -31.09 19.25 73.63
C GLY A 129 -31.01 19.88 72.23
N SER A 130 -31.41 19.07 71.24
CA SER A 130 -31.69 19.42 69.82
C SER A 130 -30.69 18.93 68.76
N ASN A 131 -30.00 17.82 68.98
CA ASN A 131 -29.62 16.93 67.86
C ASN A 131 -30.85 16.13 67.41
N ASP A 132 -31.85 16.84 66.88
CA ASP A 132 -33.01 16.22 66.27
C ASP A 132 -32.51 15.43 65.07
N VAL A 133 -32.64 14.10 65.10
CA VAL A 133 -32.34 13.19 63.98
C VAL A 133 -32.92 13.74 62.67
N MET A 134 -34.04 14.46 62.76
CA MET A 134 -34.67 15.13 61.63
C MET A 134 -33.81 16.23 60.98
N SER A 135 -32.95 16.92 61.73
CA SER A 135 -31.99 17.91 61.20
C SER A 135 -30.85 17.25 60.42
N LEU A 136 -30.33 16.11 60.90
CA LEU A 136 -29.33 15.30 60.19
C LEU A 136 -29.92 14.70 58.91
N LEU A 137 -31.15 14.18 58.96
CA LEU A 137 -31.86 13.67 57.80
C LEU A 137 -32.11 14.78 56.76
N LYS A 138 -32.53 15.99 57.17
CA LYS A 138 -32.68 17.13 56.26
C LYS A 138 -31.36 17.58 55.62
N ARG A 139 -30.26 17.53 56.38
CA ARG A 139 -28.91 17.82 55.84
C ARG A 139 -28.48 16.76 54.83
N GLY A 140 -28.73 15.48 55.12
CA GLY A 140 -28.49 14.37 54.21
C GLY A 140 -29.32 14.47 52.93
N GLU A 141 -30.61 14.80 53.05
CA GLU A 141 -31.51 15.03 51.91
C GLU A 141 -31.04 16.16 51.01
N LYS A 142 -30.61 17.30 51.60
CA LYS A 142 -30.03 18.41 50.84
C LYS A 142 -28.72 17.99 50.14
N GLY A 143 -27.84 17.27 50.83
CA GLY A 143 -26.59 16.77 50.25
C GLY A 143 -26.83 15.80 49.09
N LEU A 144 -27.82 14.91 49.20
CA LEU A 144 -28.24 14.01 48.13
C LEU A 144 -28.81 14.76 46.94
N LYS A 145 -29.60 15.82 47.19
CA LYS A 145 -30.15 16.67 46.13
C LYS A 145 -29.03 17.40 45.36
N ASP A 146 -28.10 18.02 46.08
CA ASP A 146 -26.95 18.71 45.48
C ASP A 146 -26.05 17.72 44.70
N LEU A 147 -25.87 16.51 45.22
CA LEU A 147 -25.13 15.45 44.53
C LEU A 147 -25.87 15.00 43.26
N ASN A 148 -27.19 14.84 43.31
CA ASN A 148 -28.00 14.46 42.15
C ASN A 148 -27.98 15.54 41.06
N ASP A 149 -27.96 16.81 41.44
CA ASP A 149 -27.80 17.93 40.49
C ASP A 149 -26.43 17.91 39.82
N LYS A 150 -25.36 17.61 40.59
CA LYS A 150 -24.02 17.42 40.03
C LYS A 150 -23.95 16.22 39.09
N ILE A 151 -24.56 15.09 39.44
CA ILE A 151 -24.63 13.90 38.58
C ILE A 151 -25.29 14.25 37.25
N ARG A 152 -26.45 14.92 37.27
CA ARG A 152 -27.12 15.37 36.04
C ARG A 152 -26.27 16.30 35.19
N ASN A 153 -25.50 17.19 35.82
CA ASN A 153 -24.57 18.05 35.08
C ASN A 153 -23.43 17.24 34.45
N TYR A 154 -22.84 16.28 35.18
CA TYR A 154 -21.82 15.39 34.63
C TYR A 154 -22.37 14.53 33.48
N ASP A 155 -23.59 14.02 33.58
CA ASP A 155 -24.24 13.29 32.50
C ASP A 155 -24.37 14.14 31.22
N SER A 156 -24.76 15.41 31.37
CA SER A 156 -24.83 16.36 30.26
C SER A 156 -23.46 16.62 29.62
N ILE A 157 -22.42 16.81 30.44
CA ILE A 157 -21.05 17.00 29.95
C ILE A 157 -20.54 15.76 29.21
N ILE A 158 -20.76 14.57 29.78
CA ILE A 158 -20.38 13.28 29.18
C ILE A 158 -21.07 13.11 27.83
N GLU A 159 -22.36 13.45 27.74
CA GLU A 159 -23.12 13.33 26.49
C GLU A 159 -22.60 14.27 25.41
N ASN A 160 -22.24 15.50 25.77
CA ASN A 160 -21.63 16.45 24.83
C ASN A 160 -20.24 15.98 24.36
N GLN A 161 -19.40 15.49 25.27
CA GLN A 161 -18.08 14.94 24.94
C GLN A 161 -18.17 13.71 24.03
N LYS A 162 -19.18 12.85 24.23
CA LYS A 162 -19.43 11.72 23.33
C LYS A 162 -19.75 12.17 21.92
N LYS A 163 -20.60 13.19 21.75
CA LYS A 163 -20.96 13.74 20.44
C LYS A 163 -19.75 14.35 19.74
N GLU A 164 -18.93 15.11 20.46
CA GLU A 164 -17.68 15.68 19.92
C GLU A 164 -16.69 14.59 19.50
N LEU A 165 -16.53 13.54 20.33
CA LEU A 165 -15.69 12.40 20.00
C LEU A 165 -16.17 11.67 18.72
N GLU A 166 -17.48 11.52 18.56
CA GLU A 166 -18.06 10.88 17.38
C GLU A 166 -17.90 11.72 16.11
N GLN A 167 -17.98 13.04 16.23
CA GLN A 167 -17.64 13.95 15.13
C GLN A 167 -16.16 13.82 14.74
N LEU A 168 -15.24 13.88 15.71
CA LEU A 168 -13.81 13.75 15.46
C LEU A 168 -13.45 12.39 14.84
N LYS A 169 -14.14 11.31 15.21
CA LYS A 169 -13.98 9.99 14.58
C LYS A 169 -14.35 10.03 13.10
N ARG A 170 -15.49 10.64 12.75
CA ARG A 170 -15.93 10.79 11.34
C ARG A 170 -14.96 11.65 10.53
N GLU A 171 -14.49 12.75 11.09
CA GLU A 171 -13.49 13.62 10.42
C GLU A 171 -12.16 12.90 10.21
N LYS A 172 -11.71 12.11 11.20
CA LYS A 172 -10.51 11.27 11.07
C LYS A 172 -10.66 10.27 9.93
N GLU A 173 -11.81 9.59 9.86
CA GLU A 173 -12.07 8.60 8.81
C GLU A 173 -12.06 9.24 7.41
N GLN A 174 -12.73 10.39 7.24
CA GLN A 174 -12.68 11.17 6.00
C GLN A 174 -11.25 11.57 5.61
N LYS A 175 -10.45 12.05 6.57
CA LYS A 175 -9.04 12.40 6.34
C LYS A 175 -8.21 11.18 5.95
N THR A 176 -8.46 10.02 6.56
CA THR A 176 -7.75 8.79 6.17
C THR A 176 -8.10 8.35 4.76
N GLU A 177 -9.36 8.49 4.35
CA GLU A 177 -9.79 8.14 2.99
C GLU A 177 -9.20 9.10 1.95
N LEU A 178 -9.23 10.41 2.23
CA LEU A 178 -8.58 11.41 1.38
C LEU A 178 -7.08 11.13 1.22
N ASN A 179 -6.41 10.70 2.29
CA ASN A 179 -4.99 10.35 2.24
C ASN A 179 -4.72 9.15 1.32
N LYS A 180 -5.57 8.11 1.36
CA LYS A 180 -5.48 6.97 0.42
C LYS A 180 -5.61 7.43 -1.04
N ILE A 181 -6.58 8.31 -1.32
CA ILE A 181 -6.79 8.86 -2.67
C ILE A 181 -5.56 9.67 -3.11
N LEU A 182 -5.04 10.53 -2.24
CA LEU A 182 -3.85 11.32 -2.54
C LEU A 182 -2.62 10.44 -2.81
N HIS A 183 -2.43 9.37 -2.03
CA HIS A 183 -1.36 8.42 -2.25
C HIS A 183 -1.46 7.73 -3.62
N LEU A 184 -2.68 7.31 -4.01
CA LEU A 184 -2.94 6.73 -5.33
C LEU A 184 -2.61 7.73 -6.45
N ARG A 185 -3.10 8.97 -6.34
CA ARG A 185 -2.83 10.03 -7.34
C ARG A 185 -1.35 10.36 -7.44
N ASN A 186 -0.64 10.39 -6.32
CA ASN A 186 0.80 10.63 -6.32
C ASN A 186 1.55 9.50 -7.04
N TYR A 187 1.14 8.25 -6.80
CA TYR A 187 1.69 7.10 -7.53
C TYR A 187 1.43 7.19 -9.04
N GLU A 188 0.21 7.54 -9.46
CA GLU A 188 -0.11 7.77 -10.88
C GLU A 188 0.75 8.88 -11.51
N ILE A 189 0.96 9.99 -10.79
CA ILE A 189 1.83 11.09 -11.24
C ILE A 189 3.27 10.62 -11.39
N GLN A 190 3.78 9.81 -10.46
CA GLN A 190 5.13 9.26 -10.55
C GLN A 190 5.30 8.36 -11.79
N GLN A 191 4.32 7.51 -12.08
CA GLN A 191 4.32 6.68 -13.29
C GLN A 191 4.31 7.53 -14.57
N LYS A 192 3.43 8.55 -14.63
CA LYS A 192 3.39 9.49 -15.75
C LYS A 192 4.70 10.24 -15.94
N ASN A 193 5.35 10.66 -14.85
CA ASN A 193 6.64 11.32 -14.89
C ASN A 193 7.76 10.41 -15.42
N MET A 194 7.74 9.11 -15.11
CA MET A 194 8.67 8.14 -15.69
C MET A 194 8.43 7.97 -17.20
N ASN A 195 7.16 7.90 -17.61
CA ASN A 195 6.81 7.82 -19.04
C ASN A 195 7.26 9.07 -19.80
N ILE A 196 7.04 10.27 -19.26
CA ILE A 196 7.50 11.52 -19.86
C ILE A 196 9.03 11.52 -20.00
N LYS A 197 9.77 11.08 -18.98
CA LYS A 197 11.24 10.98 -19.06
C LYS A 197 11.69 10.06 -20.20
N ASN A 198 11.01 8.93 -20.40
CA ASN A 198 11.32 8.00 -21.48
C ASN A 198 11.04 8.62 -22.85
N LEU A 199 9.87 9.26 -23.02
CA LEU A 199 9.52 9.97 -24.27
C LEU A 199 10.48 11.11 -24.58
N VAL A 200 10.98 11.82 -23.57
CA VAL A 200 11.99 12.87 -23.75
C VAL A 200 13.32 12.29 -24.24
N LYS A 201 13.75 11.13 -23.72
CA LYS A 201 14.95 10.44 -24.21
C LYS A 201 14.81 10.04 -25.68
N GLU A 202 13.69 9.39 -26.03
CA GLU A 202 13.39 9.00 -27.41
C GLU A 202 13.35 10.21 -28.36
N LYS A 203 12.71 11.32 -27.94
CA LYS A 203 12.71 12.57 -28.70
C LYS A 203 14.14 13.07 -28.96
N ASN A 204 15.02 13.00 -27.97
CA ASN A 204 16.40 13.48 -28.11
C ASN A 204 17.20 12.58 -29.08
N GLU A 205 17.01 11.26 -29.00
CA GLU A 205 17.61 10.30 -29.94
C GLU A 205 17.13 10.56 -31.38
N LEU A 206 15.82 10.75 -31.57
CA LEU A 206 15.25 11.09 -32.88
C LEU A 206 15.75 12.44 -33.40
N THR A 207 15.97 13.42 -32.52
CA THR A 207 16.54 14.72 -32.90
C THR A 207 17.96 14.56 -33.42
N LEU A 208 18.78 13.72 -32.77
CA LEU A 208 20.13 13.42 -33.21
C LEU A 208 20.16 12.72 -34.58
N VAL A 209 19.29 11.74 -34.80
CA VAL A 209 19.13 11.06 -36.10
C VAL A 209 18.69 12.04 -37.19
N LYS A 210 17.78 12.96 -36.86
CA LYS A 210 17.33 14.00 -37.78
C LYS A 210 18.50 14.88 -38.21
N GLU A 211 19.30 15.39 -37.27
CA GLU A 211 20.46 16.24 -37.56
C GLU A 211 21.49 15.52 -38.45
N GLU A 212 21.77 14.24 -38.17
CA GLU A 212 22.65 13.42 -39.00
C GLU A 212 22.09 13.25 -40.43
N SER A 213 20.78 12.97 -40.55
CA SER A 213 20.12 12.82 -41.85
C SER A 213 20.12 14.13 -42.66
N GLU A 214 19.93 15.28 -42.00
CA GLU A 214 20.00 16.61 -42.63
C GLU A 214 21.42 16.90 -43.13
N GLY A 215 22.45 16.53 -42.36
CA GLY A 215 23.85 16.62 -42.78
C GLY A 215 24.15 15.79 -44.04
N ILE A 216 23.66 14.56 -44.09
CA ILE A 216 23.79 13.67 -45.25
C ILE A 216 23.07 14.25 -46.47
N ILE A 217 21.83 14.70 -46.32
CA ILE A 217 21.04 15.34 -47.39
C ILE A 217 21.75 16.58 -47.91
N HIS A 218 22.30 17.42 -47.03
CA HIS A 218 23.05 18.61 -47.42
C HIS A 218 24.30 18.25 -48.24
N SER A 219 25.04 17.21 -47.85
CA SER A 219 26.18 16.68 -48.60
C SER A 219 25.77 16.20 -50.00
N TYR A 220 24.69 15.41 -50.11
CA TYR A 220 24.19 14.95 -51.40
C TYR A 220 23.70 16.09 -52.29
N LYS A 221 22.99 17.08 -51.74
CA LYS A 221 22.60 18.29 -52.48
C LYS A 221 23.81 18.99 -53.10
N LYS A 222 24.90 19.16 -52.33
CA LYS A 222 26.14 19.75 -52.82
C LYS A 222 26.81 18.92 -53.91
N GLN A 223 26.76 17.59 -53.84
CA GLN A 223 27.28 16.71 -54.89
C GLN A 223 26.46 16.80 -56.17
N VAL A 224 25.12 16.81 -56.07
CA VAL A 224 24.21 16.99 -57.20
C VAL A 224 24.43 18.33 -57.88
N GLU A 225 24.58 19.41 -57.11
CA GLU A 225 24.84 20.74 -57.66
C GLU A 225 26.16 20.80 -58.44
N LYS A 226 27.24 20.18 -57.92
CA LYS A 226 28.50 20.02 -58.67
C LYS A 226 28.32 19.23 -59.97
N LEU A 227 27.53 18.16 -59.94
CA LEU A 227 27.22 17.36 -61.13
C LEU A 227 26.44 18.17 -62.18
N ILE A 228 25.44 18.95 -61.75
CA ILE A 228 24.67 19.83 -62.63
C ILE A 228 25.60 20.84 -63.31
N ILE A 229 26.48 21.50 -62.55
CA ILE A 229 27.45 22.45 -63.11
C ILE A 229 28.35 21.77 -64.15
N ARG A 230 28.88 20.57 -63.84
CA ARG A 230 29.72 19.80 -64.76
C ARG A 230 28.97 19.39 -66.04
N CYS A 231 27.73 18.92 -65.91
CA CYS A 231 26.89 18.57 -67.06
C CYS A 231 26.65 19.79 -67.95
N ASN A 232 26.31 20.95 -67.37
CA ASN A 232 26.10 22.20 -68.11
C ASN A 232 27.38 22.65 -68.84
N GLN A 233 28.55 22.53 -68.19
CA GLN A 233 29.85 22.83 -68.81
C GLN A 233 30.13 21.92 -70.01
N LEU A 234 29.97 20.60 -69.84
CA LEU A 234 30.15 19.63 -70.92
C LEU A 234 29.17 19.86 -72.08
N GLU A 235 27.93 20.27 -71.79
CA GLU A 235 26.94 20.60 -72.82
C GLU A 235 27.34 21.86 -73.60
N LEU A 236 27.86 22.89 -72.92
CA LEU A 236 28.41 24.09 -73.56
C LEU A 236 29.63 23.76 -74.42
N GLU A 237 30.56 22.93 -73.94
CA GLU A 237 31.72 22.48 -74.72
C GLU A 237 31.32 21.69 -75.95
N LYS A 238 30.33 20.78 -75.83
CA LYS A 238 29.78 20.03 -76.96
C LYS A 238 29.16 20.97 -78.00
N LYS A 239 28.40 21.98 -77.57
CA LYS A 239 27.85 23.02 -78.47
C LYS A 239 28.97 23.76 -79.20
N ARG A 240 30.03 24.20 -78.50
CA ARG A 240 31.19 24.87 -79.12
C ARG A 240 31.93 23.99 -80.14
N LYS A 241 32.16 22.70 -79.82
CA LYS A 241 32.78 21.76 -80.76
C LYS A 241 31.95 21.58 -82.02
N ASN A 242 30.63 21.39 -81.90
CA ASN A 242 29.74 21.31 -83.05
C ASN A 242 29.79 22.57 -83.96
N TYR A 243 29.91 23.78 -83.39
CA TYR A 243 30.08 25.01 -84.19
C TYR A 243 31.45 25.07 -84.90
N THR A 244 32.49 24.51 -84.28
CA THR A 244 33.85 24.50 -84.82
C THR A 244 34.01 23.44 -85.90
N ASP A 245 33.38 22.27 -85.72
CA ASP A 245 33.33 21.20 -86.73
C ASP A 245 32.41 21.55 -87.93
N GLN A 246 31.44 22.46 -87.74
CA GLN A 246 30.67 23.06 -88.84
C GLN A 246 31.44 24.13 -89.63
N SER A 247 32.41 24.81 -89.02
CA SER A 247 33.26 25.80 -89.71
C SER A 247 34.54 25.21 -90.30
N SER A 248 34.98 24.02 -89.85
CA SER A 248 36.19 23.34 -90.34
C SER A 248 35.96 22.27 -91.41
N ASN A 249 34.71 22.04 -91.85
CA ASN A 249 34.39 21.08 -92.93
C ASN A 249 33.79 21.77 -94.16
N TYR A 250 34.61 22.59 -94.83
CA TYR A 250 34.56 22.69 -96.29
C TYR A 250 35.61 21.74 -96.86
N SER A 251 35.31 20.44 -96.85
CA SER A 251 36.02 19.44 -97.64
C SER A 251 35.07 18.27 -97.90
N PHE A 252 34.84 18.02 -99.19
CA PHE A 252 33.99 16.98 -99.75
C PHE A 252 34.10 15.61 -99.04
N THR A 253 32.97 14.94 -98.79
CA THR A 253 32.55 13.76 -99.57
C THR A 253 31.20 13.21 -99.10
N ASN A 254 30.45 12.74 -100.08
CA ASN A 254 29.18 12.05 -100.04
C ASN A 254 29.31 10.68 -99.36
N SER A 255 28.40 10.31 -98.44
CA SER A 255 27.95 8.94 -98.24
C SER A 255 26.71 8.89 -97.33
N SER A 256 25.65 8.35 -97.92
CA SER A 256 24.38 7.99 -97.28
C SER A 256 24.59 7.02 -96.13
N SER A 257 23.87 7.19 -95.01
CA SER A 257 23.41 6.09 -94.16
C SER A 257 22.38 6.58 -93.14
N GLN A 258 21.14 6.13 -93.33
CA GLN A 258 20.08 6.15 -92.33
C GLN A 258 20.55 5.48 -91.02
N SER A 259 20.34 6.13 -89.88
CA SER A 259 20.25 5.45 -88.60
C SER A 259 19.02 5.94 -87.83
N TYR A 260 18.04 5.04 -87.80
CA TYR A 260 17.00 4.81 -86.81
C TYR A 260 17.20 5.54 -85.46
N MET A 261 16.31 6.50 -85.20
CA MET A 261 16.02 7.02 -83.86
C MET A 261 15.40 5.90 -83.01
N MET A 262 16.20 5.26 -82.16
CA MET A 262 15.72 4.43 -81.05
C MET A 262 15.45 5.33 -79.85
N ASN A 263 14.22 5.83 -79.76
CA ASN A 263 13.68 6.44 -78.55
C ASN A 263 13.45 5.35 -77.51
N SER A 264 14.18 5.37 -76.40
CA SER A 264 13.94 4.50 -75.24
C SER A 264 13.90 5.33 -73.97
N TYR A 265 12.83 6.11 -73.81
CA TYR A 265 12.38 6.55 -72.49
C TYR A 265 11.65 5.39 -71.82
N ARG A 266 12.35 4.62 -70.99
CA ARG A 266 11.71 3.88 -69.87
C ARG A 266 11.91 4.70 -68.61
N PHE A 267 10.86 5.41 -68.19
CA PHE A 267 10.70 5.78 -66.80
C PHE A 267 10.39 4.51 -66.00
N PRO A 268 11.08 4.22 -64.89
CA PRO A 268 10.52 3.36 -63.86
C PRO A 268 9.45 4.16 -63.10
N GLN A 269 8.19 3.77 -63.22
CA GLN A 269 7.17 4.12 -62.24
C GLN A 269 7.48 3.36 -60.95
N ASN A 270 8.26 3.97 -60.05
CA ASN A 270 8.25 3.61 -58.64
C ASN A 270 7.18 4.48 -57.98
N GLU A 271 5.94 3.99 -58.00
CA GLU A 271 4.89 4.49 -57.12
C GLU A 271 5.21 3.98 -55.71
N MET A 272 5.84 4.83 -54.88
CA MET A 272 5.75 4.69 -53.44
C MET A 272 4.45 5.35 -53.00
N SER A 273 3.45 4.54 -52.67
CA SER A 273 2.27 4.98 -51.95
C SER A 273 2.67 5.37 -50.52
N VAL A 274 2.78 6.67 -50.27
CA VAL A 274 2.87 7.19 -48.90
C VAL A 274 1.45 7.30 -48.36
N SER A 275 1.06 6.33 -47.54
CA SER A 275 -0.15 6.42 -46.73
C SER A 275 0.13 7.34 -45.53
N TYR A 276 -0.41 8.56 -45.56
CA TYR A 276 -0.45 9.44 -44.41
C TYR A 276 -1.68 9.09 -43.59
N THR A 277 -1.51 8.59 -42.36
CA THR A 277 -2.59 8.64 -41.37
C THR A 277 -2.68 10.07 -40.85
N VAL A 278 -3.75 10.78 -41.21
CA VAL A 278 -4.10 12.06 -40.57
C VAL A 278 -4.57 11.72 -39.16
N ALA A 279 -3.74 12.06 -38.15
CA ALA A 279 -4.19 12.09 -36.77
C ALA A 279 -5.21 13.23 -36.65
N GLN A 280 -6.49 12.89 -36.48
CA GLN A 280 -7.51 13.85 -36.07
C GLN A 280 -7.09 14.41 -34.70
N GLY A 281 -6.91 15.73 -34.66
CA GLY A 281 -6.78 16.48 -33.40
C GLY A 281 -8.06 16.36 -32.57
N PRO A 282 -8.00 16.75 -31.28
CA PRO A 282 -9.09 16.52 -30.34
C PRO A 282 -10.33 17.29 -30.80
N SER A 283 -11.40 16.56 -31.06
CA SER A 283 -12.74 17.09 -31.23
C SER A 283 -13.33 17.39 -29.85
N ASP A 284 -13.59 18.67 -29.59
CA ASP A 284 -14.40 19.13 -28.47
C ASP A 284 -15.87 18.83 -28.78
N ASP A 285 -16.39 17.70 -28.31
CA ASP A 285 -17.83 17.52 -28.02
C ASP A 285 -18.05 16.33 -27.06
N PRO A 286 -19.08 16.37 -26.18
CA PRO A 286 -19.22 15.46 -25.06
C PRO A 286 -20.01 14.20 -25.47
N GLU A 287 -19.36 13.04 -25.49
CA GLU A 287 -20.05 11.75 -25.63
C GLU A 287 -20.34 11.14 -24.26
N ASP A 288 -21.59 11.31 -23.86
CA ASP A 288 -22.30 10.47 -22.91
C ASP A 288 -22.42 9.02 -23.44
N GLU A 289 -22.57 8.09 -22.49
CA GLU A 289 -23.06 6.71 -22.63
C GLU A 289 -22.09 5.58 -23.04
N ASN A 290 -21.51 4.99 -21.99
CA ASN A 290 -21.60 3.55 -21.68
C ASN A 290 -22.28 2.65 -22.75
N CYS A 291 -21.48 1.89 -23.50
CA CYS A 291 -21.92 0.56 -23.94
C CYS A 291 -20.77 -0.44 -23.96
N CYS A 292 -20.92 -1.45 -23.10
CA CYS A 292 -20.03 -2.60 -22.96
C CYS A 292 -20.17 -3.53 -24.18
N ASN A 293 -19.06 -3.82 -24.85
CA ASN A 293 -18.94 -4.66 -26.06
C ASN A 293 -19.16 -6.17 -25.83
N TYR A 294 -19.93 -6.59 -24.82
CA TYR A 294 -20.05 -8.01 -24.45
C TYR A 294 -21.48 -8.56 -24.26
N CYS A 295 -22.51 -7.89 -24.79
CA CYS A 295 -23.88 -8.41 -24.74
C CYS A 295 -24.52 -8.51 -26.14
N GLN A 296 -24.08 -9.49 -26.94
CA GLN A 296 -24.92 -10.01 -28.02
C GLN A 296 -26.04 -10.87 -27.42
N ARG A 297 -27.28 -10.33 -27.37
CA ARG A 297 -28.53 -11.05 -27.73
C ARG A 297 -29.78 -10.20 -27.45
N ARG A 298 -30.40 -9.80 -28.58
CA ARG A 298 -31.85 -9.90 -28.90
C ARG A 298 -32.88 -9.03 -28.15
N VAL A 299 -33.49 -8.16 -28.98
CA VAL A 299 -34.86 -7.61 -28.98
C VAL A 299 -35.18 -6.49 -27.99
N CYS A 300 -35.08 -5.23 -28.46
CA CYS A 300 -35.86 -4.12 -27.91
C CYS A 300 -37.24 -4.13 -28.56
N SER A 301 -38.26 -4.45 -27.77
CA SER A 301 -39.65 -4.12 -28.07
C SER A 301 -39.94 -2.72 -27.58
N ILE A 302 -40.52 -1.91 -28.47
CA ILE A 302 -41.00 -0.56 -28.22
C ILE A 302 -42.28 -0.62 -27.38
N MET A 303 -42.30 0.12 -26.26
CA MET A 303 -43.45 0.91 -25.76
C MET A 303 -42.94 2.00 -24.82
#